data_AF-A0A0B1T0D1-F1
#
_entry.id   AF-A0A0B1T0D1-F1
#
_cell.length_a   1.000
_cell.length_b   1.000
_cell.length_c   1.000
_cell.angle_alpha   90.00
_cell.angle_beta   90.00
_cell.angle_gamma   90.00
#
_symmetry.space_group_name_H-M   'P 1'
#
loop_
_entity.id
_entity.type
_entity.pdbx_description
1 polymer ?
#
loop_
_entity_poly.entity_id
_entity_poly.type
_entity_poly.pdbx_seq_one_letter_code
_entity_poly.pdbx_strand_id
1 'polypeptide(L)'
;MGVNEQCLHLWFDLFCSSEEQEAIRSKYYHPWAFIRTPAWRQIKCDLRLLSQFSFNLNVDFEIEGVEKKKKKSSTGMMTSTKKKLLSTVMAGELKQNGEEPLKKGVTDMLIKHHLFSWDL
;
A
#
# COMPACT_ATOMS: atom_id res chain seq x y z
N MET A 1 -1.46 -2.68 -5.88
CA MET A 1 -2.71 -3.06 -6.58
C MET A 1 -3.30 -4.37 -6.09
N GLY A 2 -2.76 -5.56 -6.41
CA GLY A 2 -3.47 -6.84 -6.18
C GLY A 2 -3.92 -7.19 -4.75
N VAL A 3 -3.36 -6.54 -3.72
CA VAL A 3 -3.83 -6.64 -2.32
C VAL A 3 -5.08 -5.77 -2.08
N ASN A 4 -5.13 -4.56 -2.63
CA ASN A 4 -6.32 -3.68 -2.59
C ASN A 4 -7.50 -4.31 -3.35
N GLU A 5 -7.22 -4.95 -4.48
CA GLU A 5 -8.22 -5.65 -5.32
C GLU A 5 -8.54 -7.06 -4.83
N GLN A 6 -7.93 -7.51 -3.72
CA GLN A 6 -8.10 -8.84 -3.13
C GLN A 6 -7.76 -10.02 -4.08
N CYS A 7 -7.18 -9.75 -5.25
CA CYS A 7 -6.92 -10.70 -6.33
C CYS A 7 -5.52 -11.33 -6.30
N LEU A 8 -4.61 -10.89 -5.41
CA LEU A 8 -3.21 -11.35 -5.36
C LEU A 8 -3.06 -12.87 -5.29
N HIS A 9 -3.92 -13.55 -4.53
CA HIS A 9 -3.90 -15.01 -4.40
C HIS A 9 -4.28 -15.73 -5.71
N LEU A 10 -5.10 -15.13 -6.57
CA LEU A 10 -5.47 -15.66 -7.89
C LEU A 10 -4.34 -15.47 -8.91
N TRP A 11 -3.72 -14.28 -8.91
CA TRP A 11 -2.52 -14.01 -9.73
C TRP A 11 -1.39 -14.97 -9.38
N PHE A 12 -1.14 -15.20 -8.09
CA PHE A 12 -0.10 -16.11 -7.63
C PHE A 12 -0.41 -17.57 -7.97
N ASP A 13 -1.68 -17.98 -7.87
CA ASP A 13 -2.12 -19.32 -8.32
C ASP A 13 -1.87 -19.52 -9.80
N LEU A 14 -2.28 -18.57 -10.65
CA LEU A 14 -2.06 -18.63 -12.10
C LEU A 14 -0.55 -18.70 -12.44
N PHE A 15 0.26 -17.87 -11.78
CA PHE A 15 1.71 -17.85 -11.98
C PHE A 15 2.40 -19.14 -11.55
N CYS A 16 1.94 -19.83 -10.49
CA CYS A 16 2.56 -21.06 -9.99
C CYS A 16 1.94 -22.36 -10.54
N SER A 17 0.72 -22.33 -11.07
CA SER A 17 0.03 -23.51 -11.61
C SER A 17 0.12 -23.65 -13.14
N SER A 18 0.25 -22.56 -13.89
CA SER A 18 0.35 -22.62 -15.36
C SER A 18 1.66 -23.25 -15.82
N GLU A 19 1.59 -24.12 -16.84
CA GLU A 19 2.75 -24.71 -17.51
C GLU A 19 3.48 -23.70 -18.40
N GLU A 20 2.75 -22.76 -19.03
CA GLU A 20 3.34 -21.67 -19.84
C GLU A 20 4.34 -20.84 -19.03
N GLN A 21 4.04 -20.68 -17.73
CA GLN A 21 4.87 -19.94 -16.80
C GLN A 21 6.07 -20.76 -16.28
N GLU A 22 6.15 -22.08 -16.51
CA GLU A 22 7.31 -22.89 -16.07
C GLU A 22 8.60 -22.45 -16.75
N ALA A 23 8.56 -21.99 -18.00
CA ALA A 23 9.74 -21.43 -18.66
C ALA A 23 10.25 -20.16 -17.95
N ILE A 24 9.33 -19.32 -17.45
CA ILE A 24 9.65 -18.10 -16.69
C ILE A 24 10.15 -18.47 -15.28
N ARG A 25 9.47 -19.39 -14.58
CA ARG A 25 9.92 -19.92 -13.28
C ARG A 25 11.31 -20.55 -13.39
N SER A 26 11.56 -21.34 -14.42
CA SER A 26 12.86 -21.98 -14.70
C SER A 26 13.97 -20.98 -15.02
N LYS A 27 13.66 -19.90 -15.75
CA LYS A 27 14.64 -18.89 -16.17
C LYS A 27 15.03 -17.91 -15.08
N TYR A 28 14.07 -17.50 -14.23
CA TYR A 28 14.26 -16.42 -13.25
C TYR A 28 14.36 -16.91 -11.80
N TYR A 29 14.04 -18.18 -11.51
CA TYR A 29 14.08 -18.73 -10.15
C TYR A 29 14.89 -20.03 -10.07
N HIS A 30 15.78 -20.07 -9.08
CA HIS A 30 16.56 -21.27 -8.77
C HIS A 30 15.66 -22.48 -8.47
N PRO A 31 16.11 -23.72 -8.73
CA PRO A 31 15.31 -24.93 -8.50
C PRO A 31 14.77 -25.10 -7.06
N TRP A 32 15.48 -24.55 -6.07
CA TRP A 32 15.08 -24.57 -4.65
C TRP A 32 14.15 -23.42 -4.23
N ALA A 33 13.76 -22.51 -5.12
CA ALA A 33 12.83 -21.44 -4.80
C ALA A 33 11.43 -22.01 -4.47
N PHE A 34 10.78 -21.51 -3.41
CA PHE A 34 9.46 -21.99 -2.98
C PHE A 34 8.40 -22.00 -4.10
N ILE A 35 8.47 -21.06 -5.05
CA ILE A 35 7.55 -20.98 -6.20
C ILE A 35 7.69 -22.14 -7.20
N ARG A 36 8.80 -22.91 -7.14
CA ARG A 36 9.07 -24.10 -7.96
C ARG A 36 8.84 -25.42 -7.21
N THR A 37 8.46 -25.35 -5.94
CA THR A 37 8.15 -26.50 -5.09
C THR A 37 6.67 -26.44 -4.68
N PRO A 38 6.03 -27.54 -4.24
CA PRO A 38 4.63 -27.50 -3.81
C PRO A 38 4.35 -26.55 -2.62
N ALA A 39 5.40 -26.03 -1.96
CA ALA A 39 5.28 -25.06 -0.87
C ALA A 39 4.57 -23.75 -1.27
N TRP A 40 4.55 -23.38 -2.56
CA TRP A 40 3.77 -22.22 -3.02
C TRP A 40 2.28 -22.33 -2.66
N ARG A 41 1.74 -23.56 -2.50
CA ARG A 41 0.34 -23.76 -2.08
C ARG A 41 0.06 -23.21 -0.68
N GLN A 42 1.03 -23.28 0.24
CA GLN A 42 0.90 -22.68 1.57
C GLN A 42 0.85 -21.15 1.45
N ILE A 43 1.79 -20.56 0.70
CA ILE A 43 1.83 -19.12 0.44
C ILE A 43 0.50 -18.66 -0.16
N LYS A 44 -0.09 -19.41 -1.10
CA LYS A 44 -1.43 -19.10 -1.64
C LYS A 44 -2.52 -19.08 -0.57
N CYS A 45 -2.52 -20.02 0.38
CA CYS A 45 -3.50 -20.04 1.47
C CYS A 45 -3.37 -18.79 2.36
N ASP A 46 -2.15 -18.38 2.68
CA ASP A 46 -1.88 -17.18 3.48
C ASP A 46 -2.32 -15.90 2.73
N LEU A 47 -2.03 -15.81 1.42
CA LEU A 47 -2.52 -14.75 0.54
C LEU A 47 -4.05 -14.73 0.40
N ARG A 48 -4.72 -15.88 0.44
CA ARG A 48 -6.19 -15.98 0.44
C ARG A 48 -6.77 -15.51 1.77
N LEU A 49 -6.08 -15.71 2.88
CA LEU A 49 -6.49 -15.15 4.17
C LEU A 49 -6.37 -13.62 4.15
N LEU A 50 -5.32 -13.04 3.55
CA LEU A 50 -5.24 -11.59 3.30
C LEU A 50 -6.40 -11.05 2.45
N SER A 51 -7.01 -11.86 1.57
CA SER A 51 -8.18 -11.43 0.79
C SER A 51 -9.43 -11.16 1.63
N GLN A 52 -9.46 -11.54 2.91
CA GLN A 52 -10.56 -11.21 3.84
C GLN A 52 -10.48 -9.76 4.37
N PHE A 53 -9.41 -9.03 4.04
CA PHE A 53 -9.12 -7.70 4.55
C PHE A 53 -9.35 -6.66 3.44
N SER A 54 -9.98 -5.54 3.80
CA SER A 54 -10.25 -4.44 2.87
C SER A 54 -9.08 -3.46 2.89
N PHE A 55 -8.08 -3.70 2.03
CA PHE A 55 -6.93 -2.81 1.89
C PHE A 55 -7.24 -1.60 1.01
N ASN A 56 -6.70 -0.45 1.38
CA ASN A 56 -6.71 0.77 0.58
C ASN A 56 -5.35 1.45 0.75
N LEU A 57 -4.35 0.88 0.06
CA LEU A 57 -2.98 1.37 0.02
C LEU A 57 -2.79 2.35 -1.13
N ASN A 58 -2.18 3.50 -0.86
CA ASN A 58 -1.71 4.42 -1.89
C ASN A 58 -0.58 3.77 -2.71
N VAL A 59 -0.63 3.87 -4.05
CA VAL A 59 0.40 3.32 -4.94
C VAL A 59 1.66 4.20 -4.92
N ASP A 60 1.51 5.51 -4.72
CA ASP A 60 2.62 6.47 -4.72
C ASP A 60 3.42 6.49 -3.40
N PHE A 61 2.98 5.73 -2.39
CA PHE A 61 3.61 5.65 -1.07
C PHE A 61 5.10 5.22 -1.13
N GLU A 62 5.46 4.35 -2.06
CA GLU A 62 6.85 3.92 -2.26
C GLU A 62 7.72 5.02 -2.91
N ILE A 63 7.12 6.00 -3.58
CA ILE A 63 7.79 7.05 -4.37
C ILE A 63 7.98 8.34 -3.53
N GLU A 64 7.08 8.59 -2.58
CA GLU A 64 7.08 9.70 -1.61
C GLU A 64 8.39 9.90 -0.81
N GLY A 65 9.27 8.88 -0.76
CA GLY A 65 10.58 8.95 -0.12
C GLY A 65 11.66 9.69 -0.92
N VAL A 66 11.51 9.83 -2.24
CA VAL A 66 12.60 10.29 -3.13
C VAL A 66 12.62 11.82 -3.29
N GLU A 67 11.45 12.48 -3.32
CA GLU A 67 11.32 13.91 -3.65
C GLU A 67 11.40 14.88 -2.44
N LYS A 68 11.73 14.40 -1.23
CA LYS A 68 11.81 15.22 -0.01
C LYS A 68 13.11 16.04 0.09
N LYS A 69 13.55 16.67 -1.01
CA LYS A 69 14.70 17.61 -1.07
C LYS A 69 14.52 18.88 -1.91
N LYS A 70 13.29 19.39 -2.17
CA LYS A 70 13.16 20.73 -2.79
C LYS A 70 11.90 21.56 -2.48
N LYS A 71 11.62 21.86 -1.19
CA LYS A 71 10.73 22.99 -0.84
C LYS A 71 11.06 23.70 0.50
N LYS A 72 12.20 24.39 0.53
CA LYS A 72 12.52 25.43 1.53
C LYS A 72 13.27 26.61 0.89
N SER A 73 12.57 27.51 0.20
CA SER A 73 13.04 28.89 -0.10
C SER A 73 11.99 29.74 -0.83
N SER A 74 11.17 30.51 -0.10
CA SER A 74 10.68 31.84 -0.54
C SER A 74 9.81 32.50 0.54
N THR A 75 10.39 32.80 1.70
CA THR A 75 9.85 33.88 2.56
C THR A 75 10.19 35.20 1.87
N GLY A 76 9.20 35.89 1.32
CA GLY A 76 9.34 37.18 0.64
C GLY A 76 8.14 38.08 0.98
N MET A 77 8.42 39.26 1.52
CA MET A 77 7.47 40.14 2.23
C MET A 77 6.95 41.29 1.34
N MET A 78 5.96 42.04 1.87
CA MET A 78 5.34 43.30 1.35
C MET A 78 4.18 43.10 0.34
N THR A 79 3.09 43.91 0.28
CA THR A 79 2.55 45.01 1.12
C THR A 79 1.04 45.29 0.85
N SER A 80 0.43 46.14 1.69
CA SER A 80 -0.68 47.09 1.34
C SER A 80 -2.17 46.68 1.43
N THR A 81 -2.81 47.18 2.49
CA THR A 81 -4.00 48.07 2.49
C THR A 81 -5.34 47.66 1.80
N LYS A 82 -6.30 47.25 2.65
CA LYS A 82 -7.77 47.49 2.58
C LYS A 82 -8.58 47.21 1.29
N LYS A 83 -9.26 46.05 1.26
CA LYS A 83 -10.65 45.87 0.76
C LYS A 83 -11.30 44.74 1.58
N LYS A 84 -11.94 45.02 2.74
CA LYS A 84 -13.36 45.39 2.95
C LYS A 84 -14.39 44.48 2.23
N LEU A 85 -14.96 43.57 3.03
CA LEU A 85 -16.32 42.99 2.99
C LEU A 85 -16.68 41.87 1.98
N LEU A 86 -17.45 40.92 2.55
CA LEU A 86 -18.38 39.95 1.93
C LEU A 86 -17.80 38.72 1.20
N SER A 87 -17.60 37.64 1.95
CA SER A 87 -18.44 36.42 1.79
C SER A 87 -18.20 35.41 2.92
N THR A 88 -19.26 34.70 3.27
CA THR A 88 -19.32 33.66 4.30
C THR A 88 -18.33 32.53 4.03
N VAL A 89 -17.21 32.49 4.76
CA VAL A 89 -16.29 31.34 4.77
C VAL A 89 -16.71 30.36 5.85
N MET A 90 -17.11 29.15 5.45
CA MET A 90 -17.30 28.05 6.41
C MET A 90 -15.98 27.73 7.09
N ALA A 91 -16.03 27.60 8.42
CA ALA A 91 -15.00 26.89 9.16
C ALA A 91 -15.03 25.41 8.76
N GLY A 92 -13.87 24.88 8.38
CA GLY A 92 -13.73 23.53 7.83
C GLY A 92 -12.28 23.28 7.48
N GLU A 93 -11.43 23.17 8.49
CA GLU A 93 -10.00 22.95 8.32
C GLU A 93 -9.73 21.64 7.58
N LEU A 94 -9.34 21.73 6.29
CA LEU A 94 -8.73 20.62 5.56
C LEU A 94 -7.30 20.40 6.09
N LYS A 95 -7.21 19.83 7.29
CA LYS A 95 -5.97 19.21 7.78
C LYS A 95 -5.64 18.04 6.87
N GLN A 96 -4.58 18.19 6.08
CA GLN A 96 -3.90 17.06 5.46
C GLN A 96 -3.36 16.17 6.58
N ASN A 97 -4.07 15.10 6.91
CA ASN A 97 -3.49 14.03 7.70
C ASN A 97 -2.30 13.47 6.93
N GLY A 98 -1.12 13.48 7.56
CA GLY A 98 -0.01 12.65 7.09
C GLY A 98 -0.46 11.20 7.05
N GLU A 99 -0.08 10.49 5.99
CA GLU A 99 -0.60 9.14 5.70
C GLU A 99 -0.26 8.16 6.84
N GLU A 100 -1.27 7.78 7.63
CA GLU A 100 -1.12 6.75 8.66
C GLU A 100 -0.88 5.38 8.00
N PRO A 101 0.08 4.58 8.50
CA PRO A 101 0.40 3.27 7.94
C PRO A 101 -0.74 2.29 8.17
N LEU A 102 -1.49 2.00 7.11
CA LEU A 102 -2.80 1.31 7.11
C LEU A 102 -3.86 2.05 7.93
N LYS A 103 -5.13 2.00 7.47
CA LYS A 103 -6.23 2.45 8.33
C LYS A 103 -6.21 1.62 9.60
N LYS A 104 -6.28 2.25 10.77
CA LYS A 104 -6.14 1.58 12.07
C LYS A 104 -6.99 0.30 12.20
N GLY A 105 -8.22 0.30 11.69
CA GLY A 105 -9.07 -0.89 11.66
C GLY A 105 -8.56 -2.08 10.84
N VAL A 106 -7.74 -1.87 9.79
CA VAL A 106 -7.06 -2.96 9.06
C VAL A 106 -5.91 -3.52 9.90
N THR A 107 -5.11 -2.64 10.53
CA THR A 107 -4.04 -3.02 11.46
C THR A 107 -4.59 -3.80 12.65
N ASP A 108 -5.64 -3.30 13.29
CA ASP A 108 -6.37 -3.95 14.38
C ASP A 108 -6.91 -5.32 13.95
N MET A 109 -7.41 -5.45 12.70
CA MET A 109 -7.91 -6.72 12.18
C MET A 109 -6.75 -7.71 11.93
N LEU A 110 -5.62 -7.26 11.37
CA LEU A 110 -4.44 -8.10 11.13
C LEU A 110 -3.82 -8.63 12.44
N ILE A 111 -3.74 -7.77 13.46
CA ILE A 111 -3.32 -8.14 14.82
C ILE A 111 -4.33 -9.11 15.44
N LYS A 112 -5.63 -8.79 15.41
CA LYS A 112 -6.70 -9.64 15.95
C LYS A 112 -6.68 -11.05 15.36
N HIS A 113 -6.47 -11.18 14.05
CA HIS A 113 -6.38 -12.48 13.38
C HIS A 113 -5.00 -13.16 13.49
N HIS A 114 -4.08 -12.62 14.28
CA HIS A 114 -2.74 -13.18 14.53
C HIS A 114 -1.93 -13.40 13.24
N LEU A 115 -2.22 -12.62 12.19
CA LEU A 115 -1.56 -12.72 10.89
C LEU A 115 -0.14 -12.18 10.89
N PHE A 116 0.14 -11.27 11.82
CA PHE A 116 1.48 -10.78 12.08
C PHE A 116 1.67 -10.60 13.59
N SER A 117 2.58 -11.36 14.17
CA SER A 117 3.03 -11.18 15.56
C SER A 117 3.98 -9.98 15.64
N TRP A 118 3.43 -8.77 15.56
CA TRP A 118 4.13 -7.57 16.04
C TRP A 118 3.98 -7.54 17.56
N ASP A 119 4.90 -8.21 18.26
CA ASP A 119 5.21 -7.79 19.63
C ASP A 119 5.74 -6.36 19.55
N LEU A 120 5.14 -5.47 20.35
CA LEU A 120 5.30 -4.01 20.28
C LEU A 120 5.96 -3.48 21.57
#